data_AF-A0A3C1UTY9-F1
#
_entry.id   AF-A0A3C1UTY9-F1
#
_cell.length_a   1.000
_cell.length_b   1.000
_cell.length_c   1.000
_cell.angle_alpha   90.00
_cell.angle_beta   90.00
_cell.angle_gamma   90.00
#
_symmetry.space_group_name_H-M   'P 1'
#
loop_
_entity.id
_entity.type
_entity.pdbx_description
1 polymer ?
#
loop_
_entity_poly.entity_id
_entity_poly.type
_entity_poly.pdbx_seq_one_letter_code
_entity_poly.pdbx_strand_id
1 'polypeptide(L)'
;MEEAISHIADHSAGHSEAIVTADPDAAQHFTARIDSAAVYVNASTRFTDGGEFGLGCEMGISTQKLHARGPLELEELCSYKYVIQGNGQVR
;
A
#
# COMPACT_ATOMS: atom_id res chain seq x y z
N MET A 1 0.26 6.49 -21.91
CA MET A 1 0.81 6.08 -20.60
C MET A 1 1.05 7.28 -19.71
N GLU A 2 1.95 8.19 -20.07
CA GLU A 2 2.25 9.40 -19.26
C GLU A 2 1.01 10.22 -18.91
N GLU A 3 0.10 10.44 -19.86
CA GLU A 3 -1.15 11.16 -19.60
C GLU A 3 -2.00 10.50 -18.51
N ALA A 4 -2.12 9.18 -18.52
CA ALA A 4 -2.86 8.43 -17.51
C ALA A 4 -2.18 8.52 -16.14
N ILE A 5 -0.85 8.41 -16.09
CA ILE A 5 -0.09 8.54 -14.85
C ILE A 5 -0.24 9.95 -14.27
N SER A 6 -0.13 10.99 -15.12
CA SER A 6 -0.31 12.39 -14.69
C SER A 6 -1.71 12.61 -14.14
N HIS A 7 -2.74 12.12 -14.84
CA HIS A 7 -4.12 12.24 -14.39
C HIS A 7 -4.33 11.60 -13.01
N ILE A 8 -3.79 10.39 -12.80
CA ILE A 8 -3.89 9.70 -11.50
C ILE A 8 -3.11 10.48 -10.43
N ALA A 9 -1.91 10.96 -10.74
CA ALA A 9 -1.10 11.74 -9.79
C ALA A 9 -1.82 13.02 -9.33
N ASP A 10 -2.57 13.68 -10.21
CA ASP A 10 -3.25 14.94 -9.91
C ASP A 10 -4.61 14.76 -9.22
N HIS A 11 -5.25 13.60 -9.36
CA HIS A 11 -6.65 13.41 -8.97
C HIS A 11 -6.93 12.21 -8.05
N SER A 12 -6.00 11.28 -7.91
CA SER A 12 -6.21 10.11 -7.05
C SER A 12 -6.25 10.49 -5.58
N ALA A 13 -7.08 9.77 -4.82
CA ALA A 13 -7.02 9.77 -3.36
C ALA A 13 -5.88 8.89 -2.80
N GLY A 14 -5.06 8.29 -3.67
CA GLY A 14 -3.97 7.39 -3.30
C GLY A 14 -4.46 6.04 -2.77
N HIS A 15 -5.69 5.62 -3.11
CA HIS A 15 -6.32 4.41 -2.59
C HIS A 15 -5.97 3.17 -3.43
N SER A 16 -6.60 3.04 -4.60
CA SER A 16 -6.42 1.86 -5.46
C SER A 16 -6.46 2.26 -6.92
N GLU A 17 -5.45 1.88 -7.68
CA GLU A 17 -5.32 2.22 -9.10
C GLU A 17 -4.95 0.98 -9.90
N ALA A 18 -5.41 0.90 -11.15
CA ALA A 18 -5.21 -0.29 -11.97
C ALA A 18 -4.88 0.06 -13.42
N ILE A 19 -4.05 -0.78 -14.03
CA ILE A 19 -3.81 -0.81 -15.47
C ILE A 19 -4.32 -2.13 -16.05
N VAL A 20 -4.96 -2.06 -17.22
CA VAL A 20 -5.26 -3.23 -18.05
C VAL A 20 -4.38 -3.16 -19.29
N THR A 21 -3.44 -4.10 -19.43
CA THR A 21 -2.47 -4.11 -20.52
C THR A 21 -1.94 -5.53 -20.79
N ALA A 22 -1.63 -5.83 -22.06
CA ALA A 22 -0.89 -7.04 -22.46
C ALA A 22 0.62 -6.79 -22.57
N ASP A 23 1.04 -5.52 -22.53
CA ASP A 23 2.44 -5.11 -22.60
C ASP A 23 3.10 -5.14 -21.20
N PRO A 24 4.10 -6.00 -20.96
CA PRO A 24 4.78 -6.10 -19.67
C PRO A 24 5.59 -4.84 -19.33
N ASP A 25 6.13 -4.12 -20.32
CA ASP A 25 6.90 -2.90 -20.09
C ASP A 25 5.98 -1.78 -19.61
N ALA A 26 4.78 -1.68 -20.21
CA ALA A 26 3.74 -0.76 -19.76
C ALA A 26 3.27 -1.07 -18.34
N ALA A 27 3.09 -2.36 -17.99
CA ALA A 27 2.72 -2.77 -16.64
C ALA A 27 3.77 -2.35 -15.62
N GLN A 28 5.05 -2.67 -15.88
CA GLN A 28 6.17 -2.28 -15.01
C GLN A 28 6.29 -0.76 -14.88
N HIS A 29 6.13 -0.04 -15.99
CA HIS A 29 6.19 1.41 -16.02
C HIS A 29 5.12 2.06 -15.16
N PHE A 30 3.88 1.56 -15.24
CA PHE A 30 2.74 2.02 -14.45
C PHE A 30 2.95 1.73 -12.95
N THR A 31 3.25 0.49 -12.58
CA THR A 31 3.42 0.10 -11.16
C THR A 31 4.57 0.82 -10.48
N ALA A 32 5.61 1.22 -11.22
CA ALA A 32 6.75 1.95 -10.67
C ALA A 32 6.45 3.44 -10.39
N ARG A 33 5.40 4.02 -10.98
CA ARG A 33 5.13 5.47 -10.94
C ARG A 33 3.86 5.85 -10.20
N ILE A 34 2.91 4.93 -10.09
CA ILE A 34 1.66 5.17 -9.37
C ILE A 34 1.88 5.01 -7.87
N ASP A 35 1.57 6.06 -7.12
CA ASP A 35 1.76 6.13 -5.68
C ASP A 35 0.43 6.00 -4.93
N SER A 36 -0.14 4.80 -4.95
CA SER A 36 -1.38 4.44 -4.25
C SER A 36 -1.15 3.30 -3.27
N ALA A 37 -2.09 3.12 -2.33
CA ALA A 37 -2.00 2.05 -1.33
C ALA A 37 -2.02 0.65 -1.96
N ALA A 38 -2.75 0.46 -3.07
CA ALA A 38 -2.67 -0.73 -3.90
C ALA A 38 -2.63 -0.36 -5.39
N VAL A 39 -1.75 -1.02 -6.16
CA VAL A 39 -1.62 -0.84 -7.61
C VAL A 39 -1.76 -2.19 -8.30
N TYR A 40 -2.70 -2.28 -9.24
CA TYR A 40 -3.07 -3.54 -9.89
C TYR A 40 -2.67 -3.57 -11.36
N VAL A 41 -2.31 -4.76 -11.84
CA VAL A 41 -2.14 -5.06 -13.25
C VAL A 41 -3.13 -6.16 -13.61
N ASN A 42 -4.03 -5.89 -14.56
CA ASN A 42 -5.03 -6.85 -15.05
C ASN A 42 -5.91 -7.47 -13.94
N ALA A 43 -6.15 -6.72 -12.87
CA ALA A 43 -7.02 -7.12 -11.76
C ALA A 43 -7.91 -5.95 -11.32
N SER A 44 -9.07 -6.28 -10.75
CA SER A 44 -10.03 -5.27 -10.28
C SER A 44 -9.50 -4.55 -9.04
N THR A 45 -9.72 -3.24 -8.94
CA THR A 45 -9.43 -2.45 -7.73
C THR A 45 -10.26 -2.88 -6.51
N ARG A 46 -11.36 -3.60 -6.73
CA ARG A 46 -12.22 -4.17 -5.68
C ARG A 46 -11.51 -5.15 -4.76
N PHE A 47 -10.37 -5.71 -5.17
CA PHE A 47 -9.55 -6.57 -4.32
C PHE A 47 -8.81 -5.83 -3.20
N THR A 48 -8.91 -4.49 -3.12
CA THR A 48 -8.35 -3.74 -1.99
C THR A 48 -9.25 -3.91 -0.78
N ASP A 49 -8.98 -4.99 -0.05
CA ASP A 49 -9.76 -5.46 1.09
C ASP A 49 -8.87 -6.42 1.89
N GLY A 50 -8.82 -6.27 3.22
CA GLY A 50 -7.98 -7.10 4.08
C GLY A 50 -8.29 -8.60 3.99
N GLY A 51 -9.55 -8.98 3.76
CA GLY A 51 -9.94 -10.38 3.56
C GLY A 51 -9.38 -10.93 2.26
N GLU A 52 -9.52 -10.20 1.15
CA GLU A 52 -8.96 -10.57 -0.16
C GLU A 52 -7.43 -10.58 -0.17
N PHE A 53 -6.79 -9.75 0.65
CA PHE A 53 -5.32 -9.73 0.83
C PHE A 53 -4.81 -10.83 1.78
N GLY A 54 -5.69 -11.62 2.38
CA GLY A 54 -5.32 -12.73 3.27
C GLY A 54 -4.96 -12.32 4.69
N LEU A 55 -5.30 -11.09 5.09
CA LEU A 55 -5.09 -10.54 6.44
C LEU A 55 -6.18 -10.99 7.44
N GLY A 56 -7.25 -11.60 6.94
CA GLY A 56 -8.34 -12.17 7.73
C GLY A 56 -9.33 -11.17 8.32
N CYS A 57 -8.88 -9.95 8.66
CA CYS A 57 -9.74 -8.85 9.09
C CYS A 57 -9.25 -7.50 8.54
N GLU A 58 -10.12 -6.50 8.58
CA GLU A 58 -9.78 -5.12 8.23
C GLU A 58 -10.50 -4.14 9.17
N MET A 59 -9.78 -3.21 9.78
CA MET A 59 -10.38 -2.08 10.51
C MET A 59 -10.78 -0.95 9.55
N GLY A 60 -9.96 -0.72 8.52
CA GLY A 60 -10.22 0.15 7.39
C GLY A 60 -9.02 0.17 6.44
N ILE A 61 -9.04 1.07 5.46
CA ILE A 61 -7.96 1.23 4.48
C ILE A 61 -7.28 2.58 4.66
N SER A 62 -5.96 2.57 4.91
CA SER A 62 -5.16 3.79 5.01
C SER A 62 -4.56 4.17 3.65
N THR A 63 -4.75 5.42 3.25
CA THR A 63 -4.04 6.02 2.10
C THR A 63 -2.83 6.85 2.53
N GLN A 64 -2.55 6.94 3.83
CA GLN A 64 -1.40 7.69 4.35
C GLN A 64 -0.09 6.93 4.12
N LYS A 65 1.02 7.67 4.02
CA LYS A 65 2.35 7.09 3.77
C LYS A 65 3.09 6.62 5.02
N LEU A 66 2.70 7.10 6.18
CA LEU A 66 3.38 6.81 7.44
C LEU A 66 2.66 5.71 8.22
N HIS A 67 3.42 4.91 8.95
CA HIS A 67 2.97 3.78 9.78
C HIS A 67 2.36 2.63 8.98
N ALA A 68 1.15 2.79 8.47
CA ALA A 68 0.38 1.73 7.82
C ALA A 68 -0.33 2.27 6.57
N ARG A 69 -0.26 1.50 5.47
CA ARG A 69 -0.82 1.87 4.16
C ARG A 69 -1.45 0.66 3.49
N GLY A 70 -2.66 0.81 2.99
CA GLY A 70 -3.51 -0.30 2.54
C GLY A 70 -4.47 -0.76 3.64
N PRO A 71 -5.06 -1.96 3.48
CA PRO A 71 -5.84 -2.61 4.51
C PRO A 71 -5.11 -2.66 5.86
N LEU A 72 -5.79 -2.27 6.93
CA LEU A 72 -5.24 -2.22 8.28
C LEU A 72 -5.67 -3.47 9.07
N GLU A 73 -4.70 -4.31 9.42
CA GLU A 73 -4.88 -5.50 10.27
C GLU A 73 -4.49 -5.21 11.74
N LEU A 74 -4.32 -6.25 12.55
CA LEU A 74 -3.96 -6.17 13.96
C LEU A 74 -2.53 -5.64 14.16
N GLU A 75 -1.61 -5.99 13.26
CA GLU A 75 -0.22 -5.51 13.32
C GLU A 75 -0.16 -3.98 13.15
N GLU A 76 -0.96 -3.43 12.24
CA GLU A 76 -1.08 -1.99 12.01
C GLU A 76 -1.72 -1.24 13.20
N LEU A 77 -2.33 -1.94 14.16
CA LEU A 77 -2.82 -1.35 15.42
C LEU A 77 -1.80 -1.42 16.56
N CYS A 78 -0.66 -2.05 16.32
CA CYS A 78 0.41 -2.19 17.29
C CYS A 78 1.47 -1.08 17.14
N SER A 79 2.25 -0.90 18.21
CA SER A 79 3.48 -0.12 18.18
C SER A 79 4.61 -0.99 18.71
N TYR A 80 5.86 -0.60 18.45
CA TYR A 80 7.03 -1.28 18.96
C TYR A 80 7.64 -0.50 20.13
N LYS A 81 8.35 -1.22 20.99
CA LYS A 81 9.15 -0.61 22.06
C LYS A 81 10.49 -1.31 22.17
N TYR A 82 11.50 -0.56 22.59
CA TYR A 82 12.78 -1.14 22.97
C TYR A 82 12.70 -1.63 24.40
N VAL A 83 13.15 -2.86 24.62
CA VAL A 83 13.32 -3.44 25.95
C VAL A 83 14.80 -3.67 26.15
N ILE A 84 15.41 -2.93 27.08
CA ILE A 84 16.82 -3.05 27.42
C ILE A 84 16.93 -3.65 28.82
N GLN A 85 17.66 -4.77 28.94
CA GLN A 85 17.99 -5.39 30.22
C GLN A 85 19.47 -5.16 30.53
N GLY A 86 19.73 -4.54 31.67
CA GLY A 86 21.07 -4.13 32.10
C GLY A 86 21.64 -4.95 33.26
N ASN A 87 22.95 -4.82 33.46
CA ASN A 87 23.72 -5.43 34.55
C ASN A 87 24.96 -4.61 34.98
N GLY A 88 24.99 -3.30 34.68
CA GLY A 88 26.10 -2.42 35.08
C GLY A 88 26.59 -1.45 34.00
N GLN A 89 25.75 -1.17 33.00
CA GLN A 89 26.09 -0.28 31.90
C GLN A 89 26.26 1.15 32.41
N VAL A 90 27.38 1.77 32.05
CA VAL A 90 27.59 3.21 32.15
C VAL A 90 27.40 3.80 30.75
N ARG A 91 26.81 4.99 30.67
CA ARG A 91 26.49 5.68 29.41
C ARG A 91 27.75 6.15 28.68
#